data_AF-A0A8S3ECJ8-F1
#
_entry.id   AF-A0A8S3ECJ8-F1
#
_cell.length_a   1.000
_cell.length_b   1.000
_cell.length_c   1.000
_cell.angle_alpha   90.00
_cell.angle_beta   90.00
_cell.angle_gamma   90.00
#
_symmetry.space_group_name_H-M   'P 1'
#
loop_
_entity.id
_entity.type
_entity.pdbx_description
1 polymer ?
#
loop_
_entity_poly.entity_id
_entity_poly.type
_entity_poly.pdbx_seq_one_letter_code
_entity_poly.pdbx_strand_id
1 'polypeptide(L)'
;MYIYHCSFNTVQYTFVRDYYGEYDIGGRHFYYAMTRTEPLQSIPPRKKIVRIETCQSQTLLCSDGARGHKSVFLYIEEPRGNVPKSFWTWVAKFGVPMYSKLTHNACIAYPNWIKDKTIKVPTVAEDEVDETAAAAMITVENDLVNNDDDIQQEK
;
A
#
# COMPACT_ATOMS: atom_id res chain seq x y z
N MET A 1 -14.99 -7.92 -1.25
CA MET A 1 -14.33 -6.61 -1.50
C MET A 1 -13.64 -6.18 -0.22
N TYR A 2 -12.31 -6.05 -0.22
CA TYR A 2 -11.56 -5.65 0.98
C TYR A 2 -11.35 -4.15 1.01
N ILE A 3 -11.81 -3.52 2.10
CA ILE A 3 -11.63 -2.10 2.35
C ILE A 3 -10.48 -1.96 3.34
N TYR A 4 -9.42 -1.31 2.89
CA TYR A 4 -8.26 -0.98 3.69
C TYR A 4 -8.45 0.41 4.30
N HIS A 5 -8.09 0.52 5.56
CA HIS A 5 -8.09 1.77 6.30
C HIS A 5 -6.66 2.08 6.71
N CYS A 6 -6.12 3.19 6.19
CA CYS A 6 -4.79 3.66 6.56
C CYS A 6 -4.88 5.09 7.10
N SER A 7 -4.18 5.36 8.19
CA SER A 7 -4.07 6.69 8.78
C SER A 7 -2.61 7.04 9.00
N PHE A 8 -2.16 8.13 8.38
CA PHE A 8 -0.83 8.70 8.62
C PHE A 8 -1.02 10.03 9.32
N ASN A 9 -0.73 10.10 10.63
CA ASN A 9 -0.70 11.29 11.52
C ASN A 9 -1.81 12.35 11.31
N THR A 10 -1.84 13.02 10.16
CA THR A 10 -2.74 14.11 9.77
C THR A 10 -3.74 13.77 8.66
N VAL A 11 -3.57 12.64 7.95
CA VAL A 11 -4.43 12.20 6.84
C VAL A 11 -5.00 10.79 7.06
N GLN A 12 -6.22 10.59 6.58
CA GLN A 12 -6.93 9.31 6.65
C GLN A 12 -7.39 8.90 5.25
N TYR A 13 -7.15 7.64 4.92
CA TYR A 13 -7.62 6.98 3.70
C TYR A 13 -8.59 5.85 4.05
N THR A 14 -9.59 5.69 3.20
CA THR A 14 -10.37 4.46 3.04
C THR A 14 -10.33 4.11 1.57
N PHE A 15 -9.74 2.98 1.24
CA PHE A 15 -9.57 2.56 -0.15
C PHE A 15 -9.86 1.08 -0.31
N VAL A 16 -10.30 0.72 -1.50
CA VAL A 16 -10.39 -0.66 -1.95
C VAL A 16 -9.23 -0.92 -2.89
N ARG A 17 -8.69 -2.14 -2.82
CA ARG A 17 -7.90 -2.67 -3.93
C ARG A 17 -8.89 -3.24 -4.93
N ASP A 18 -9.13 -2.52 -6.01
CA ASP A 18 -10.14 -2.90 -7.00
C ASP A 18 -9.71 -4.13 -7.78
N TYR A 19 -8.46 -4.16 -8.23
CA TYR A 19 -7.96 -5.22 -9.10
C TYR A 19 -6.50 -5.51 -8.81
N TYR A 20 -6.17 -6.79 -8.72
CA TYR A 20 -4.82 -7.28 -8.99
C TYR A 20 -4.94 -8.30 -10.12
N GLY A 21 -3.91 -8.43 -10.93
CA GLY A 21 -3.93 -9.42 -11.97
C GLY A 21 -2.63 -9.48 -12.75
N GLU A 22 -2.64 -10.37 -13.73
CA GLU A 22 -1.50 -10.70 -14.57
C GLU A 22 -1.95 -10.61 -16.02
N TYR A 23 -1.06 -10.12 -16.89
CA TYR A 23 -1.31 -10.13 -18.32
C TYR A 23 -0.02 -10.21 -19.13
N ASP A 24 -0.11 -10.79 -20.32
CA ASP A 24 1.00 -10.89 -21.27
C ASP A 24 0.77 -9.95 -22.46
N ILE A 25 1.72 -9.04 -22.69
CA ILE A 25 1.73 -8.16 -23.88
C ILE A 25 3.08 -8.27 -24.56
N GLY A 26 3.06 -8.65 -25.84
CA GLY A 26 4.28 -8.73 -26.66
C GLY A 26 5.32 -9.71 -26.11
N GLY A 27 4.89 -10.83 -25.53
CA GLY A 27 5.78 -11.83 -24.93
C GLY A 27 6.40 -11.40 -23.60
N ARG A 28 5.94 -10.30 -23.00
CA ARG A 28 6.33 -9.86 -21.66
C ARG A 28 5.16 -10.00 -20.70
N HIS A 29 5.45 -10.63 -19.57
CA HIS A 29 4.52 -10.79 -18.48
C HIS A 29 4.53 -9.58 -17.53
N PHE A 30 3.34 -9.14 -17.15
CA PHE A 30 3.12 -7.99 -16.28
C PHE A 30 2.22 -8.36 -15.11
N TYR A 31 2.53 -7.82 -13.94
CA TYR A 31 1.68 -7.81 -12.76
C TYR A 31 1.13 -6.41 -12.57
N TYR A 32 -0.16 -6.26 -12.32
CA TYR A 32 -0.75 -4.96 -12.02
C TYR A 32 -1.58 -4.98 -10.75
N ALA A 33 -1.68 -3.83 -10.10
CA ALA A 33 -2.57 -3.59 -8.98
C ALA A 33 -3.18 -2.19 -9.11
N MET A 34 -4.48 -2.07 -8.86
CA MET A 34 -5.20 -0.80 -8.82
C MET A 34 -5.90 -0.64 -7.48
N THR A 35 -5.82 0.57 -6.93
CA THR A 35 -6.59 0.98 -5.76
C THR A 35 -7.37 2.25 -6.05
N ARG A 36 -8.54 2.40 -5.44
CA ARG A 36 -9.29 3.67 -5.42
C ARG A 36 -9.90 3.90 -4.06
N THR A 37 -10.13 5.16 -3.72
CA THR A 37 -10.89 5.53 -2.53
C THR A 37 -12.32 5.03 -2.63
N GLU A 38 -12.81 4.49 -1.53
CA GLU A 38 -14.22 4.13 -1.39
C GLU A 38 -14.77 4.86 -0.17
N PRO A 39 -15.85 5.65 -0.32
CA PRO A 39 -16.47 6.34 0.79
C PRO A 39 -17.19 5.32 1.66
N LEU A 40 -16.66 5.08 2.86
CA LEU A 40 -17.24 4.13 3.80
C LEU A 40 -17.91 4.84 4.98
N GLN A 41 -19.24 4.82 5.02
CA GLN A 41 -20.04 5.47 6.07
C GLN A 41 -19.78 4.88 7.46
N SER A 42 -19.41 3.59 7.55
CA SER A 42 -19.08 2.94 8.82
C SER A 42 -17.73 3.36 9.41
N ILE A 43 -16.87 4.03 8.64
CA ILE A 43 -15.60 4.60 9.12
C ILE A 43 -15.66 6.12 8.94
N PRO A 44 -16.20 6.88 9.92
CA PRO A 44 -16.30 8.32 9.81
C PRO A 44 -14.92 9.00 9.87
N PRO A 45 -14.79 10.24 9.35
CA PRO A 45 -13.58 11.04 9.50
C PRO A 45 -13.22 11.25 10.98
N ARG A 46 -11.95 11.04 11.33
CA ARG A 46 -11.46 11.34 12.69
C ARG A 46 -11.36 12.85 12.90
N LYS A 47 -11.66 13.33 14.12
CA LYS A 47 -11.52 14.75 14.47
C LYS A 47 -10.07 15.22 14.24
N LYS A 48 -9.88 16.38 13.61
CA LYS A 48 -8.58 16.99 13.28
C LYS A 48 -7.72 16.23 12.26
N ILE A 49 -8.28 15.21 11.59
CA ILE A 49 -7.61 14.46 10.53
C ILE A 49 -8.33 14.72 9.21
N VAL A 50 -7.57 14.97 8.14
CA VAL A 50 -8.12 15.20 6.81
C VAL A 50 -8.43 13.85 6.16
N ARG A 51 -9.71 13.59 5.87
CA ARG A 51 -10.13 12.45 5.04
C ARG A 51 -9.88 12.77 3.56
N ILE A 52 -9.09 11.92 2.91
CA ILE A 52 -8.93 11.93 1.45
C ILE A 52 -10.14 11.21 0.85
N GLU A 53 -10.86 11.90 -0.02
CA GLU A 53 -12.10 11.41 -0.65
C GLU A 53 -11.86 10.85 -2.06
N THR A 54 -10.89 11.42 -2.77
CA THR A 54 -10.51 11.00 -4.12
C THR A 54 -9.02 10.66 -4.15
N CYS A 55 -8.71 9.37 -4.19
CA CYS A 55 -7.38 8.87 -4.51
C CYS A 55 -7.52 7.63 -5.39
N GLN A 56 -6.67 7.54 -6.40
CA GLN A 56 -6.53 6.40 -7.28
C GLN A 56 -5.05 6.11 -7.47
N SER A 57 -4.67 4.84 -7.34
CA SER A 57 -3.33 4.41 -7.66
C SER A 57 -3.32 3.19 -8.57
N GLN A 58 -2.32 3.13 -9.43
CA GLN A 58 -2.07 2.00 -10.31
C GLN A 58 -0.59 1.67 -10.27
N THR A 59 -0.28 0.41 -10.01
CA THR A 59 1.08 -0.12 -10.07
C THR A 59 1.13 -1.16 -11.17
N LEU A 60 2.15 -1.05 -12.01
CA LEU A 60 2.49 -2.03 -13.02
C LEU A 60 3.92 -2.51 -12.77
N LEU A 61 4.15 -3.81 -12.78
CA LEU A 61 5.46 -4.43 -12.59
C LEU A 61 5.72 -5.42 -13.73
N CYS A 62 6.95 -5.47 -14.22
CA CYS A 62 7.41 -6.51 -15.14
C CYS A 62 8.88 -6.83 -14.87
N SER A 63 9.35 -7.99 -15.33
CA SER A 63 10.77 -8.32 -15.26
C SER A 63 11.61 -7.30 -16.04
N ASP A 64 12.79 -6.96 -15.50
CA ASP A 64 13.80 -6.20 -16.24
C ASP A 64 14.63 -7.06 -17.22
N GLY A 65 14.38 -8.38 -17.25
CA GLY A 65 15.15 -9.38 -18.01
C GLY A 65 16.36 -9.95 -17.26
N ALA A 66 16.58 -9.52 -16.02
CA ALA A 66 17.66 -9.97 -15.15
C ALA A 66 17.08 -10.43 -13.79
N ARG A 67 17.68 -9.98 -12.68
CA ARG A 67 17.25 -10.32 -11.31
C ARG A 67 16.35 -9.23 -10.69
N GLY A 68 15.85 -8.31 -11.49
CA GLY A 68 15.07 -7.17 -11.02
C GLY A 68 13.70 -7.08 -11.68
N HIS A 69 13.06 -5.93 -11.47
CA HIS A 69 11.80 -5.58 -12.10
C HIS A 69 11.83 -4.11 -12.52
N LYS A 70 11.02 -3.77 -13.51
CA LYS A 70 10.64 -2.40 -13.83
C LYS A 70 9.25 -2.19 -13.27
N SER A 71 9.08 -1.12 -12.49
CA SER A 71 7.79 -0.71 -11.95
C SER A 71 7.40 0.67 -12.44
N VAL A 72 6.11 0.85 -12.68
CA VAL A 72 5.47 2.14 -12.92
C VAL A 72 4.40 2.29 -11.84
N PHE A 73 4.46 3.39 -11.11
CA PHE A 73 3.46 3.74 -10.10
C PHE A 73 2.81 5.06 -10.50
N LEU A 74 1.54 5.00 -10.88
CA LEU A 74 0.70 6.15 -11.12
C LEU A 74 -0.12 6.41 -9.86
N TYR A 75 -0.04 7.63 -9.35
CA TYR A 75 -0.75 8.06 -8.16
C TYR A 75 -1.44 9.38 -8.42
N ILE A 76 -2.76 9.41 -8.20
CA ILE A 76 -3.59 10.59 -8.33
C ILE A 76 -4.32 10.74 -7.00
N GLU A 77 -4.15 11.89 -6.35
CA GLU A 77 -4.84 12.24 -5.13
C GLU A 77 -5.27 13.71 -5.21
N GLU A 78 -6.45 13.99 -4.68
CA GLU A 78 -6.90 15.35 -4.42
C GLU A 78 -6.60 15.73 -2.97
N PRO A 79 -5.46 16.37 -2.69
CA PRO A 79 -5.18 16.82 -1.35
C PRO A 79 -6.17 17.94 -1.00
N ARG A 80 -6.92 17.75 0.08
CA ARG A 80 -7.76 18.82 0.62
C ARG A 80 -6.90 19.94 1.20
N GLY A 81 -7.15 21.16 0.77
CA GLY A 81 -6.45 22.36 1.23
C GLY A 81 -5.25 22.74 0.35
N ASN A 82 -4.50 23.76 0.78
CA ASN A 82 -3.35 24.25 0.04
C ASN A 82 -2.09 23.47 0.42
N VAL A 83 -1.62 22.62 -0.48
CA VAL A 83 -0.31 21.96 -0.32
C VAL A 83 0.81 22.95 -0.65
N PRO A 84 1.74 23.25 0.28
CA PRO A 84 2.83 24.18 0.02
C PRO A 84 3.76 23.70 -1.11
N LYS A 85 4.29 24.61 -1.94
CA LYS A 85 5.28 24.27 -2.98
C LYS A 85 6.56 23.63 -2.40
N SER A 86 6.95 24.02 -1.18
CA SER A 86 8.08 23.42 -0.45
C SER A 86 7.86 21.93 -0.18
N PHE A 87 6.62 21.51 0.08
CA PHE A 87 6.28 20.11 0.26
C PHE A 87 6.54 19.32 -1.02
N TRP A 88 6.04 19.80 -2.17
CA TRP A 88 6.30 19.13 -3.46
C TRP A 88 7.79 19.04 -3.80
N THR A 89 8.55 20.08 -3.47
CA THR A 89 10.01 20.09 -3.63
C THR A 89 10.67 19.04 -2.74
N TRP A 90 10.23 18.93 -1.49
CA TRP A 90 10.72 17.91 -0.56
C TRP A 90 10.36 16.50 -1.02
N VAL A 91 9.13 16.27 -1.49
CA VAL A 91 8.67 14.98 -2.03
C VAL A 91 9.56 14.55 -3.19
N ALA A 92 9.81 15.44 -4.16
CA ALA A 92 10.63 15.14 -5.32
C ALA A 92 12.10 14.85 -4.96
N LYS A 93 12.68 15.61 -4.03
CA LYS A 93 14.10 15.49 -3.66
C LYS A 93 14.40 14.37 -2.68
N PHE A 94 13.47 14.08 -1.77
CA PHE A 94 13.73 13.21 -0.63
C PHE A 94 12.67 12.13 -0.46
N GLY A 95 11.39 12.49 -0.54
CA GLY A 95 10.28 11.56 -0.31
C GLY A 95 10.30 10.37 -1.27
N VAL A 96 10.26 10.62 -2.58
CA VAL A 96 10.25 9.57 -3.62
C VAL A 96 11.50 8.69 -3.56
N PRO A 97 12.74 9.24 -3.51
CA PRO A 97 13.93 8.41 -3.37
C PRO A 97 13.95 7.55 -2.10
N MET A 98 13.51 8.11 -0.97
CA MET A 98 13.44 7.38 0.31
C MET A 98 12.44 6.23 0.24
N TYR A 99 11.24 6.47 -0.29
CA TYR A 99 10.22 5.45 -0.50
C TYR A 99 10.73 4.30 -1.39
N SER A 100 11.36 4.63 -2.52
CA SER A 100 11.91 3.63 -3.43
C SER A 100 13.00 2.79 -2.76
N LYS A 101 13.86 3.41 -1.94
CA LYS A 101 14.91 2.70 -1.18
C LYS A 101 14.31 1.75 -0.14
N LEU A 102 13.30 2.19 0.61
CA LEU A 102 12.62 1.36 1.60
C LEU A 102 11.91 0.18 0.95
N THR A 103 11.19 0.41 -0.14
CA THR A 103 10.53 -0.64 -0.92
C THR A 103 11.54 -1.66 -1.44
N HIS A 104 12.66 -1.21 -2.00
CA HIS A 104 13.73 -2.10 -2.47
C HIS A 104 14.31 -2.96 -1.34
N ASN A 105 14.61 -2.36 -0.19
CA ASN A 105 15.12 -3.09 0.97
C ASN A 105 14.10 -4.11 1.50
N ALA A 106 12.82 -3.75 1.51
CA ALA A 106 11.74 -4.66 1.88
C ALA A 106 11.68 -5.87 0.92
N CYS A 107 11.81 -5.66 -0.39
CA CYS A 107 11.87 -6.75 -1.36
C CYS A 107 13.07 -7.70 -1.12
N ILE A 108 14.24 -7.16 -0.74
CA ILE A 108 15.42 -7.97 -0.42
C ILE A 108 15.21 -8.78 0.87
N ALA A 109 14.59 -8.18 1.88
CA ALA A 109 14.34 -8.83 3.17
C ALA A 109 13.21 -9.87 3.11
N TYR A 110 12.26 -9.70 2.19
CA TYR A 110 11.02 -10.49 2.10
C TYR A 110 11.23 -12.02 2.12
N PRO A 111 12.18 -12.61 1.36
CA PRO A 111 12.37 -14.07 1.36
C PRO A 111 12.82 -14.65 2.70
N ASN A 112 13.46 -13.85 3.56
CA ASN A 112 13.80 -14.26 4.91
C ASN A 112 12.61 -14.03 5.85
N TRP A 113 11.98 -12.85 5.76
CA TRP A 113 10.80 -12.51 6.56
C TRP A 113 9.66 -13.53 6.40
N ILE A 114 9.42 -14.03 5.18
CA ILE A 114 8.34 -15.00 4.91
C ILE A 114 8.64 -16.42 5.42
N LYS A 115 9.91 -16.77 5.68
CA LYS A 115 10.25 -18.08 6.26
C LYS A 115 9.90 -18.13 7.75
N ASP A 116 10.06 -17.00 8.42
CA ASP A 116 9.78 -16.85 9.85
C ASP A 116 8.28 -16.64 10.13
N LYS A 117 7.51 -16.32 9.08
CA LYS A 117 6.06 -16.20 9.13
C LYS A 117 5.44 -17.40 8.43
N THR A 118 4.86 -18.34 9.18
CA THR A 118 4.03 -19.44 8.65
C THR A 118 2.75 -18.89 8.01
N ILE A 119 2.86 -18.14 6.91
CA ILE A 119 1.71 -17.65 6.17
C ILE A 119 1.29 -18.78 5.24
N LYS A 120 0.21 -19.47 5.59
CA LYS A 120 -0.59 -20.19 4.60
C LYS A 120 -1.16 -19.13 3.67
N VAL A 121 -0.42 -18.79 2.62
CA VAL A 121 -0.95 -17.94 1.55
C VAL A 121 -2.17 -18.69 1.01
N PRO A 122 -3.40 -18.16 1.11
CA PRO A 122 -4.52 -18.76 0.42
C PRO A 122 -4.19 -18.65 -1.07
N THR A 123 -3.88 -19.78 -1.71
CA THR A 123 -4.09 -19.93 -3.14
C THR A 123 -5.57 -19.70 -3.36
N VAL A 124 -5.94 -18.46 -3.72
CA VAL A 124 -7.30 -18.15 -4.11
C VAL A 124 -7.48 -18.83 -5.47
N ALA A 125 -8.04 -20.04 -5.45
CA ALA A 125 -8.68 -20.59 -6.63
C ALA A 125 -9.81 -19.63 -7.01
N GLU A 126 -9.97 -19.34 -8.30
CA GLU A 126 -10.74 -18.22 -8.84
C GLU A 126 -12.24 -18.21 -8.48
N ASP A 127 -12.77 -19.18 -7.73
CA ASP A 127 -14.21 -19.38 -7.59
C ASP A 127 -14.82 -19.29 -6.18
N GLU A 128 -14.06 -19.09 -5.09
CA GLU A 128 -14.67 -18.89 -3.76
C GLU A 128 -13.88 -17.89 -2.90
N VAL A 129 -14.37 -16.65 -2.82
CA VAL A 129 -13.88 -15.64 -1.86
C VAL A 129 -14.64 -15.83 -0.55
N ASP A 130 -14.07 -16.63 0.35
CA ASP A 130 -14.51 -16.73 1.74
C ASP A 130 -14.03 -15.50 2.55
N GLU A 131 -14.98 -14.82 3.21
CA GLU A 131 -14.79 -13.58 3.99
C GLU A 131 -13.74 -13.74 5.12
N THR A 132 -13.40 -14.98 5.48
CA THR A 132 -12.43 -15.31 6.53
C THR A 132 -10.97 -14.97 6.17
N ALA A 133 -10.59 -15.01 4.88
CA ALA A 133 -9.21 -14.69 4.45
C ALA A 133 -8.87 -13.19 4.55
N ALA A 134 -9.88 -12.34 4.48
CA ALA A 134 -9.81 -10.89 4.71
C ALA A 134 -9.22 -10.54 6.08
N ALA A 135 -9.73 -11.24 7.09
CA ALA A 135 -9.48 -10.94 8.49
C ALA A 135 -8.01 -11.20 8.84
N ALA A 136 -7.40 -12.22 8.23
CA ALA A 136 -6.01 -12.58 8.44
C ALA A 136 -5.03 -11.50 7.96
N MET A 137 -5.33 -10.79 6.85
CA MET A 137 -4.47 -9.69 6.39
C MET A 137 -4.59 -8.45 7.29
N ILE A 138 -5.78 -8.17 7.82
CA ILE A 138 -6.02 -7.05 8.75
C ILE A 138 -5.30 -7.27 10.09
N THR A 139 -5.21 -8.51 10.57
CA THR A 139 -4.49 -8.82 11.83
C THR A 139 -2.98 -8.60 11.68
N VAL A 140 -2.40 -8.98 10.54
CA VAL A 140 -0.95 -8.78 10.29
C VAL A 140 -0.58 -7.30 10.24
N GLU A 141 -1.47 -6.43 9.73
CA GLU A 141 -1.24 -4.98 9.69
C GLU A 141 -1.31 -4.35 11.11
N ASN A 142 -2.23 -4.81 11.96
CA ASN A 142 -2.32 -4.35 13.36
C ASN A 142 -1.11 -4.78 14.22
N ASP A 143 -0.54 -5.95 13.97
CA ASP A 143 0.66 -6.42 14.69
C ASP A 143 1.94 -5.65 14.29
N LEU A 144 1.96 -5.04 13.09
CA LEU A 144 3.07 -4.20 12.64
C LEU A 144 2.95 -2.76 13.14
N VAL A 145 1.73 -2.26 13.38
CA VAL A 145 1.49 -0.90 13.90
C VAL A 145 1.68 -0.81 15.42
N ASN A 146 1.50 -1.91 16.16
CA ASN A 146 1.62 -1.93 17.63
C ASN A 146 3.05 -2.15 18.16
N ASN A 147 4.08 -2.14 17.30
CA ASN A 147 5.48 -2.37 17.72
C ASN A 147 6.36 -1.10 17.71
N ASP A 148 5.79 0.09 17.50
CA ASP A 148 6.53 1.37 17.54
C ASP A 148 6.42 2.14 18.88
N ASP A 149 5.87 1.54 19.94
CA ASP A 149 5.67 2.19 21.25
C ASP A 149 6.89 2.18 22.21
N ASP A 150 8.10 1.87 21.72
CA ASP A 150 9.32 1.84 22.54
C ASP A 150 10.34 2.95 22.21
N ILE A 151 9.85 4.19 22.07
CA ILE A 151 10.68 5.38 22.30
C ILE A 151 10.07 6.18 23.46
N GLN A 152 10.30 5.64 24.66
CA GLN A 152 10.14 6.34 25.92
C GLN A 152 11.08 7.57 25.98
N GLN A 153 10.48 8.65 26.45
CA GLN A 153 11.05 9.80 27.14
C GLN A 153 12.49 9.64 27.62
N GLU A 154 13.38 10.56 27.22
CA GLU A 154 14.41 11.08 28.13
C GLU A 154 14.75 12.54 27.76
N LYS A 155 14.35 13.45 28.67
CA LYS A 155 14.81 14.82 28.99
C LYS A 155 15.20 15.80 27.87
#